data_AF-A0A0K6H2Y8-F1
#
_entry.id   AF-A0A0K6H2Y8-F1
#
_cell.length_a   1.000
_cell.length_b   1.000
_cell.length_c   1.000
_cell.angle_alpha   90.00
_cell.angle_beta   90.00
_cell.angle_gamma   90.00
#
_symmetry.space_group_name_H-M   'P 1'
#
loop_
_entity.id
_entity.type
_entity.pdbx_description
1 polymer ?
#
loop_
_entity_poly.entity_id
_entity_poly.type
_entity_poly.pdbx_seq_one_letter_code
_entity_poly.pdbx_strand_id
1 'polypeptide(L)'
;MQTLVRTRVCTPLYPPSLQSKRLRRIINAEQKQGRGEGIPTNNQKGSSKEGAIRLLLHLQALYQGPKTISQLMESLDGQGTVSSKVRRSVQRDMAALEGYFGVYRDDNNVWHIDRSDFDKLFDIEDSVALALLVAEKQLAHITPSHILDPLDGLFKRAKAKLNNSDTAAANWSKRVRVAPASHHLKPPKIDKRIYKRLINAALNQEAIKVSYHSHQGDPAQQLTVTALSIFYRISRIRRASIFCSMLR
;
A
#
# COMPACT_ATOMS: atom_id res chain seq x y z
N MET A 1 51.53 -25.97 -4.03
CA MET A 1 52.79 -25.23 -3.86
C MET A 1 52.48 -23.74 -3.84
N GLN A 2 52.85 -23.07 -2.75
CA GLN A 2 52.59 -21.67 -2.47
C GLN A 2 53.52 -20.78 -3.31
N THR A 3 52.99 -19.71 -3.89
CA THR A 3 53.82 -18.65 -4.48
C THR A 3 53.73 -17.41 -3.61
N LEU A 4 54.86 -17.12 -2.96
CA LEU A 4 55.15 -16.00 -2.08
C LEU A 4 55.02 -14.66 -2.82
N VAL A 5 54.28 -13.70 -2.26
CA VAL A 5 54.48 -12.27 -2.54
C VAL A 5 54.91 -11.59 -1.25
N ARG A 6 56.20 -11.24 -1.22
CA ARG A 6 56.90 -10.49 -0.17
C ARG A 6 56.38 -9.06 -0.13
N THR A 7 55.66 -8.68 0.91
CA THR A 7 55.54 -7.27 1.31
C THR A 7 56.70 -6.91 2.24
N ARG A 8 57.55 -5.98 1.80
CA ARG A 8 58.59 -5.39 2.67
C ARG A 8 57.90 -4.50 3.69
N VAL A 9 57.92 -4.93 4.94
CA VAL A 9 57.66 -4.04 6.08
C VAL A 9 58.88 -3.16 6.26
N CYS A 10 58.74 -1.86 5.98
CA CYS A 10 59.71 -0.87 6.41
C CYS A 10 59.42 -0.53 7.88
N THR A 11 60.20 -1.10 8.79
CA THR A 11 60.33 -0.62 10.17
C THR A 11 61.56 0.29 10.30
N PRO A 12 61.57 1.19 11.31
CA PRO A 12 62.17 2.52 11.21
C PRO A 12 63.64 2.55 11.62
N LEU A 13 64.37 3.55 11.10
CA LEU A 13 65.72 3.90 11.50
C LEU A 13 65.72 5.25 12.23
N TYR A 14 65.71 5.24 13.57
CA TYR A 14 66.48 6.20 14.38
C TYR A 14 66.64 5.70 15.85
N PRO A 15 67.75 6.00 16.55
CA PRO A 15 68.19 5.36 17.77
C PRO A 15 67.59 5.97 19.06
N PRO A 16 67.81 5.32 20.22
CA PRO A 16 67.11 5.65 21.46
C PRO A 16 67.93 6.61 22.33
N SER A 17 67.40 7.78 22.66
CA SER A 17 67.71 8.45 23.93
C SER A 17 66.87 9.71 24.13
N LEU A 18 65.96 9.64 25.10
CA LEU A 18 65.57 10.66 26.08
C LEU A 18 64.14 10.35 26.56
N GLN A 19 64.09 9.43 27.53
CA GLN A 19 62.89 9.14 28.29
C GLN A 19 62.48 10.37 29.10
N SER A 20 61.55 11.18 28.59
CA SER A 20 60.90 12.18 29.42
C SER A 20 59.86 11.48 30.31
N LYS A 21 59.92 11.75 31.62
CA LYS A 21 58.93 11.31 32.64
C LYS A 21 57.47 11.69 32.29
N ARG A 22 57.28 12.55 31.27
CA ARG A 22 56.00 13.03 30.75
C ARG A 22 55.25 11.96 29.93
N LEU A 23 55.95 11.11 29.18
CA LEU A 23 55.33 10.04 28.38
C LEU A 23 54.82 8.85 29.22
N ARG A 24 55.52 8.51 30.32
CA ARG A 24 55.06 7.45 31.24
C ARG A 24 53.77 7.83 31.99
N ARG A 25 53.54 9.13 32.23
CA ARG A 25 52.27 9.61 32.82
C ARG A 25 51.10 9.52 31.86
N ILE A 26 51.33 9.71 30.56
CA ILE A 26 50.30 9.61 29.53
C ILE A 26 49.87 8.14 29.36
N ILE A 27 50.83 7.21 29.25
CA ILE A 27 50.54 5.77 29.12
C ILE A 27 49.89 5.19 30.40
N ASN A 28 50.31 5.64 31.59
CA ASN A 28 49.72 5.18 32.85
C ASN A 28 48.37 5.85 33.17
N ALA A 29 48.07 7.02 32.59
CA ALA A 29 46.76 7.64 32.66
C ALA A 29 45.76 6.92 31.73
N GLU A 30 46.21 6.43 30.58
CA GLU A 30 45.37 5.64 29.65
C GLU A 30 45.03 4.24 30.18
N GLN A 31 45.87 3.64 31.03
CA GLN A 31 45.63 2.30 31.59
C GLN A 31 44.71 2.27 32.84
N LYS A 32 44.40 3.41 33.46
CA LYS A 32 43.52 3.49 34.65
C LYS A 32 42.06 3.83 34.33
N GLN A 33 41.73 4.02 33.05
CA GLN A 33 40.36 4.25 32.57
C GLN A 33 39.76 2.98 31.93
N GLY A 34 40.20 1.81 32.41
CA GLY A 34 39.63 0.51 32.05
C GLY A 34 38.78 -0.06 33.19
N ARG A 35 37.60 0.54 33.46
CA ARG A 35 36.53 -0.15 34.20
C ARG A 35 35.16 0.45 33.89
N GLY A 36 34.49 -0.16 32.91
CA GLY A 36 33.04 -0.09 32.74
C GLY A 36 32.50 1.05 31.87
N GLU A 37 32.98 1.21 30.64
CA GLU A 37 32.20 1.90 29.62
C GLU A 37 31.59 0.87 28.67
N GLY A 38 30.26 0.78 28.70
CA GLY A 38 29.50 0.02 27.72
C GLY A 38 29.84 0.47 26.31
N ILE A 39 29.81 -0.49 25.39
CA ILE A 39 29.95 -0.27 23.94
C ILE A 39 29.20 1.02 23.58
N PRO A 40 29.86 2.06 23.04
CA PRO A 40 29.13 3.18 22.48
C PRO A 40 28.42 2.62 21.25
N THR A 41 27.13 2.32 21.40
CA THR A 41 26.26 2.05 20.28
C THR A 41 26.19 3.35 19.48
N ASN A 42 27.07 3.40 18.47
CA ASN A 42 26.99 4.18 17.26
C ASN A 42 25.81 5.15 17.27
N ASN A 43 26.04 6.36 17.79
CA ASN A 43 25.10 7.47 17.67
C ASN A 43 25.21 8.01 16.23
N GLN A 44 24.91 7.15 15.25
CA GLN A 44 24.52 7.57 13.92
C GLN A 44 23.23 8.35 14.14
N LYS A 45 23.40 9.67 14.25
CA LYS A 45 22.35 10.66 14.07
C LYS A 45 21.64 10.26 12.78
N GLY A 46 20.52 9.54 12.93
CA GLY A 46 19.84 8.86 11.82
C GLY A 46 19.70 9.86 10.68
N SER A 47 20.12 9.46 9.49
CA SER A 47 20.08 10.33 8.33
C SER A 47 18.68 10.93 8.27
N SER A 48 18.55 12.26 8.20
CA SER A 48 17.22 12.93 8.20
C SER A 48 16.27 12.32 7.16
N LYS A 49 16.85 11.78 6.08
CA LYS A 49 16.17 11.01 5.03
C LYS A 49 15.55 9.70 5.54
N GLU A 50 16.28 8.92 6.35
CA GLU A 50 15.80 7.67 6.94
C GLU A 50 14.66 7.92 7.93
N GLY A 51 14.73 9.00 8.71
CA GLY A 51 13.63 9.42 9.59
C GLY A 51 12.36 9.78 8.82
N ALA A 52 12.50 10.53 7.72
CA ALA A 52 11.38 10.89 6.86
C ALA A 52 10.76 9.66 6.16
N ILE A 53 11.59 8.75 5.65
CA ILE A 53 11.12 7.48 5.06
C ILE A 53 10.33 6.69 6.11
N ARG A 54 10.86 6.59 7.33
CA ARG A 54 10.19 5.88 8.42
C ARG A 54 8.83 6.50 8.74
N LEU A 55 8.71 7.83 8.83
CA LEU A 55 7.43 8.52 9.04
C LEU A 55 6.42 8.22 7.92
N LEU A 56 6.87 8.23 6.65
CA LEU A 56 6.03 7.93 5.50
C LEU A 56 5.53 6.48 5.53
N LEU A 57 6.38 5.53 5.92
CA LEU A 57 6.00 4.13 6.09
C LEU A 57 4.96 3.94 7.19
N HIS A 58 5.06 4.66 8.31
CA HIS A 58 4.02 4.62 9.34
C HIS A 58 2.68 5.17 8.84
N LEU A 59 2.69 6.29 8.11
CA LEU A 59 1.48 6.85 7.50
C LEU A 59 0.84 5.84 6.53
N GLN A 60 1.64 5.19 5.69
CA GLN A 60 1.15 4.13 4.80
C GLN A 60 0.56 2.94 5.57
N ALA A 61 1.21 2.52 6.66
CA ALA A 61 0.73 1.43 7.49
C ALA A 61 -0.59 1.78 8.21
N LEU A 62 -0.76 3.01 8.67
CA LEU A 62 -1.98 3.51 9.30
C LEU A 62 -3.12 3.70 8.30
N TYR A 63 -2.82 4.06 7.05
CA TYR A 63 -3.83 4.16 6.00
C TYR A 63 -4.54 2.82 5.72
N GLN A 64 -3.81 1.70 5.83
CA GLN A 64 -4.35 0.36 5.67
C GLN A 64 -5.29 -0.05 6.81
N GLY A 65 -5.16 0.55 8.00
CA GLY A 65 -6.01 0.29 9.15
C GLY A 65 -5.39 0.73 10.47
N PRO A 66 -6.18 0.72 11.56
CA PRO A 66 -5.69 1.10 12.88
C PRO A 66 -4.66 0.10 13.40
N LYS A 67 -3.56 0.60 13.99
CA LYS A 67 -2.45 -0.24 14.45
C LYS A 67 -1.91 0.19 15.80
N THR A 68 -1.46 -0.78 16.58
CA THR A 68 -0.68 -0.56 17.80
C THR A 68 0.81 -0.35 17.46
N ILE A 69 1.58 0.20 18.40
CA ILE A 69 3.03 0.40 18.22
C ILE A 69 3.75 -0.92 17.90
N SER A 70 3.37 -2.02 18.55
CA SER A 70 3.98 -3.34 18.31
C SER A 70 3.71 -3.82 16.88
N GLN A 71 2.49 -3.63 16.37
CA GLN A 71 2.14 -3.98 14.98
C GLN A 71 2.83 -3.06 13.96
N LEU A 72 3.04 -1.79 14.29
CA LEU A 72 3.82 -0.87 13.45
C LEU A 72 5.27 -1.32 13.36
N MET A 73 5.88 -1.74 14.47
CA MET A 73 7.24 -2.29 14.49
C MET A 73 7.35 -3.55 13.62
N GLU A 74 6.43 -4.50 13.77
CA GLU A 74 6.39 -5.72 12.95
C GLU A 74 6.29 -5.40 11.45
N SER A 75 5.45 -4.41 11.09
CA SER A 75 5.31 -4.00 9.69
C SER A 75 6.57 -3.36 9.09
N LEU A 76 7.44 -2.77 9.92
CA LEU A 76 8.70 -2.18 9.50
C LEU A 76 9.82 -3.21 9.39
N ASP A 77 9.83 -4.21 10.27
CA ASP A 77 10.81 -5.29 10.26
C ASP A 77 10.69 -6.14 8.97
N GLY A 78 9.46 -6.35 8.48
CA GLY A 78 9.22 -6.99 7.18
C GLY A 78 9.72 -6.21 5.97
N GLN A 79 10.00 -4.91 6.12
CA GLN A 79 10.41 -4.01 5.03
C GLN A 79 11.93 -3.69 5.05
N GLY A 80 12.70 -4.29 5.96
CA GLY A 80 14.17 -4.19 5.96
C GLY A 80 14.75 -2.85 6.39
N THR A 81 14.00 -2.02 7.13
CA THR A 81 14.49 -0.70 7.57
C THR A 81 15.38 -0.83 8.82
N VAL A 82 16.68 -0.59 8.66
CA VAL A 82 17.77 -0.87 9.64
C VAL A 82 17.60 -0.17 11.02
N SER A 83 16.77 0.88 11.11
CA SER A 83 16.58 1.70 12.33
C SER A 83 15.29 1.38 13.11
N SER A 84 14.53 0.36 12.73
CA SER A 84 13.23 -0.02 13.35
C SER A 84 13.34 -0.67 14.73
N LYS A 85 14.53 -1.14 15.13
CA LYS A 85 14.73 -1.93 16.36
C LYS A 85 14.46 -1.19 17.67
N VAL A 86 14.26 0.13 17.66
CA VAL A 86 14.07 0.92 18.88
C VAL A 86 12.61 1.38 19.00
N ARG A 87 11.85 0.70 19.88
CA ARG A 87 10.46 1.06 20.24
C ARG A 87 10.26 2.55 20.56
N ARG A 88 11.25 3.16 21.22
CA ARG A 88 11.24 4.59 21.59
C ARG A 88 11.26 5.53 20.38
N SER A 89 11.86 5.12 19.26
CA SER A 89 11.90 5.88 18.01
C SER A 89 10.53 5.90 17.33
N VAL A 90 9.88 4.74 17.23
CA VAL A 90 8.51 4.63 16.70
C VAL A 90 7.53 5.43 17.56
N GLN A 91 7.64 5.35 18.89
CA GLN A 91 6.83 6.15 19.80
C GLN A 91 7.01 7.65 19.59
N ARG A 92 8.26 8.10 19.44
CA ARG A 92 8.57 9.51 19.18
C ARG A 92 8.02 9.98 17.84
N ASP A 93 8.14 9.15 16.81
CA ASP A 93 7.60 9.45 15.49
C ASP A 93 6.08 9.56 15.50
N MET A 94 5.38 8.65 16.20
CA MET A 94 3.91 8.71 16.30
C MET A 94 3.45 9.91 17.10
N ALA A 95 4.13 10.23 18.20
CA ALA A 95 3.87 11.46 18.96
C ALA A 95 4.14 12.73 18.13
N ALA A 96 5.06 12.68 17.16
CA ALA A 96 5.31 13.80 16.25
C ALA A 96 4.26 13.91 15.13
N LEU A 97 3.64 12.79 14.74
CA LEU A 97 2.54 12.76 13.76
C LEU A 97 1.17 13.04 14.39
N GLU A 98 1.03 12.88 15.71
CA GLU A 98 -0.21 13.17 16.43
C GLU A 98 -0.68 14.61 16.17
N GLY A 99 -1.92 14.76 15.70
CA GLY A 99 -2.49 16.05 15.30
C GLY A 99 -2.15 16.51 13.88
N TYR A 100 -1.25 15.81 13.18
CA TYR A 100 -0.95 16.03 11.77
C TYR A 100 -1.60 14.93 10.92
N PHE A 101 -2.01 15.28 9.69
CA PHE A 101 -2.59 14.34 8.72
C PHE A 101 -3.81 13.54 9.22
N GLY A 102 -4.51 14.04 10.24
CA GLY A 102 -5.64 13.33 10.87
C GLY A 102 -5.22 12.13 11.72
N VAL A 103 -3.96 12.02 12.12
CA VAL A 103 -3.47 10.95 12.99
C VAL A 103 -3.84 11.24 14.44
N TYR A 104 -4.52 10.29 15.08
CA TYR A 104 -4.91 10.37 16.48
C TYR A 104 -4.74 9.02 17.18
N ARG A 105 -4.67 9.07 18.51
CA ARG A 105 -4.57 7.89 19.37
C ARG A 105 -5.84 7.70 20.18
N ASP A 106 -6.34 6.48 20.18
CA ASP A 106 -7.47 6.05 21.01
C ASP A 106 -7.03 5.70 22.45
N ASP A 107 -7.98 5.62 23.38
CA ASP A 107 -7.76 5.27 24.79
C ASP A 107 -7.09 3.90 24.96
N ASN A 108 -7.29 3.00 23.99
CA ASN A 108 -6.68 1.67 23.94
C ASN A 108 -5.22 1.66 23.44
N ASN A 109 -4.58 2.84 23.27
CA ASN A 109 -3.25 2.98 22.68
C ASN A 109 -3.13 2.47 21.24
N VAL A 110 -4.24 2.49 20.52
CA VAL A 110 -4.30 2.18 19.09
C VAL A 110 -4.20 3.50 18.31
N TRP A 111 -3.37 3.53 17.28
CA TRP A 111 -3.22 4.68 16.40
C TRP A 111 -4.16 4.56 15.21
N HIS A 112 -4.87 5.63 14.94
CA HIS A 112 -5.87 5.76 13.88
C HIS A 112 -5.51 6.92 12.96
N ILE A 113 -6.10 6.88 11.76
CA ILE A 113 -6.02 7.99 10.81
C ILE A 113 -7.42 8.31 10.30
N ASP A 114 -7.83 9.57 10.40
CA ASP A 114 -9.02 10.03 9.69
C ASP A 114 -8.68 10.12 8.20
N ARG A 115 -9.25 9.21 7.42
CA ARG A 115 -9.05 9.13 5.98
C ARG A 115 -9.45 10.42 5.27
N SER A 116 -10.47 11.13 5.77
CA SER A 116 -10.93 12.38 5.16
C SER A 116 -9.85 13.47 5.22
N ASP A 117 -9.15 13.55 6.36
CA ASP A 117 -8.08 14.51 6.58
C ASP A 117 -6.76 14.07 5.94
N PHE A 118 -6.45 12.77 5.97
CA PHE A 118 -5.29 12.23 5.26
C PHE A 118 -5.44 12.40 3.75
N ASP A 119 -6.63 12.18 3.22
CA ASP A 119 -6.89 12.33 1.79
C ASP A 119 -6.63 13.76 1.35
N LYS A 120 -6.96 14.80 2.14
CA LYS A 120 -6.66 16.21 1.81
C LYS A 120 -5.19 16.45 1.43
N LEU A 121 -4.26 15.63 1.92
CA LEU A 121 -2.84 15.68 1.54
C LEU A 121 -2.60 15.53 0.03
N PHE A 122 -3.43 14.73 -0.64
CA PHE A 122 -3.33 14.43 -2.07
C PHE A 122 -4.33 15.24 -2.90
N ASP A 123 -4.34 16.57 -2.80
CA ASP A 123 -5.30 17.38 -3.56
C ASP A 123 -5.20 17.11 -5.07
N ILE A 124 -6.35 16.92 -5.73
CA ILE A 124 -6.40 16.18 -7.01
C ILE A 124 -6.11 17.01 -8.27
N GLU A 125 -5.83 18.30 -8.32
CA GLU A 125 -6.01 19.09 -9.58
C GLU A 125 -7.41 18.96 -10.26
N ASP A 126 -7.90 20.06 -10.83
CA ASP A 126 -9.25 20.11 -11.41
C ASP A 126 -9.39 19.31 -12.71
N SER A 127 -8.33 19.26 -13.52
CA SER A 127 -8.27 18.51 -14.77
C SER A 127 -8.41 17.00 -14.53
N VAL A 128 -7.71 16.48 -13.52
CA VAL A 128 -7.75 15.08 -13.10
C VAL A 128 -9.10 14.75 -12.47
N ALA A 129 -9.64 15.63 -11.61
CA ALA A 129 -10.97 15.44 -11.03
C ALA A 129 -12.05 15.34 -12.14
N LEU A 130 -11.92 16.15 -13.20
CA LEU A 130 -12.81 16.07 -14.34
C LEU A 130 -12.66 14.75 -15.10
N ALA A 131 -11.44 14.33 -15.37
CA ALA A 131 -11.16 13.05 -16.04
C ALA A 131 -11.75 11.87 -15.24
N LEU A 132 -11.60 11.88 -13.92
CA LEU A 132 -12.18 10.86 -13.04
C LEU A 132 -13.71 10.83 -13.08
N LEU A 133 -14.37 11.97 -13.12
CA LEU A 133 -15.84 12.05 -13.21
C LEU A 133 -16.35 11.54 -14.57
N VAL A 134 -15.61 11.83 -15.65
CA VAL A 134 -15.91 11.26 -16.97
C VAL A 134 -15.70 9.74 -16.96
N ALA A 135 -14.59 9.28 -16.38
CA ALA A 135 -14.27 7.86 -16.25
C ALA A 135 -15.33 7.12 -15.42
N GLU A 136 -15.77 7.66 -14.29
CA GLU A 136 -16.85 7.10 -13.46
C GLU A 136 -18.09 6.78 -14.30
N LYS A 137 -18.55 7.77 -15.09
CA LYS A 137 -19.73 7.62 -15.95
C LYS A 137 -19.55 6.55 -17.02
N GLN A 138 -18.36 6.47 -17.63
CA GLN A 138 -18.07 5.45 -18.65
C GLN A 138 -17.93 4.06 -18.05
N LEU A 139 -17.18 3.94 -16.95
CA LEU A 139 -16.91 2.68 -16.25
C LEU A 139 -18.19 2.08 -15.66
N ALA A 140 -19.11 2.90 -15.16
CA ALA A 140 -20.41 2.44 -14.66
C ALA A 140 -21.24 1.68 -15.71
N HIS A 141 -20.99 1.89 -17.01
CA HIS A 141 -21.68 1.22 -18.09
C HIS A 141 -21.04 -0.11 -18.50
N ILE A 142 -19.71 -0.23 -18.39
CA ILE A 142 -18.96 -1.39 -18.88
C ILE A 142 -18.56 -2.35 -17.77
N THR A 143 -18.45 -1.89 -16.53
CA THR A 143 -17.85 -2.65 -15.43
C THR A 143 -18.91 -3.07 -14.40
N PRO A 144 -18.85 -4.31 -13.89
CA PRO A 144 -19.63 -4.73 -12.72
C PRO A 144 -19.40 -3.81 -11.51
N SER A 145 -20.47 -3.41 -10.83
CA SER A 145 -20.41 -2.46 -9.70
C SER A 145 -19.41 -2.88 -8.60
N HIS A 146 -19.30 -4.18 -8.34
CA HIS A 146 -18.38 -4.77 -7.37
C HIS A 146 -16.91 -4.33 -7.55
N ILE A 147 -16.46 -4.18 -8.80
CA ILE A 147 -15.07 -3.82 -9.11
C ILE A 147 -14.83 -2.33 -8.87
N LEU A 148 -15.88 -1.52 -8.97
CA LEU A 148 -15.82 -0.07 -8.77
C LEU A 148 -16.00 0.34 -7.30
N ASP A 149 -16.52 -0.55 -6.44
CA ASP A 149 -16.71 -0.28 -5.01
C ASP A 149 -15.46 0.31 -4.32
N PRO A 150 -14.22 -0.18 -4.55
CA PRO A 150 -13.02 0.40 -3.94
C PRO A 150 -12.68 1.81 -4.46
N LEU A 151 -13.14 2.17 -5.66
CA LEU A 151 -12.88 3.47 -6.29
C LEU A 151 -13.91 4.54 -5.90
N ASP A 152 -15.00 4.16 -5.23
CA ASP A 152 -16.09 5.07 -4.85
C ASP A 152 -15.60 6.26 -4.02
N GLY A 153 -14.65 6.04 -3.10
CA GLY A 153 -14.02 7.12 -2.32
C GLY A 153 -13.30 8.15 -3.21
N LEU A 154 -12.57 7.67 -4.22
CA LEU A 154 -11.87 8.53 -5.18
C LEU A 154 -12.84 9.32 -6.05
N PHE A 155 -13.91 8.69 -6.53
CA PHE A 155 -14.94 9.37 -7.33
C PHE A 155 -15.69 10.43 -6.52
N LYS A 156 -16.10 10.12 -5.28
CA LYS A 156 -16.73 11.08 -4.37
C LYS A 156 -15.85 12.30 -4.13
N ARG A 157 -14.55 12.07 -3.97
CA ARG A 157 -13.58 13.14 -3.78
C ARG A 157 -13.43 14.03 -5.01
N ALA A 158 -13.29 13.43 -6.20
CA ALA A 158 -13.24 14.18 -7.46
C ALA A 158 -14.49 15.05 -7.65
N LYS A 159 -15.67 14.49 -7.31
CA LYS A 159 -16.94 15.21 -7.35
C LYS A 159 -17.01 16.34 -6.32
N ALA A 160 -16.57 16.12 -5.09
CA ALA A 160 -16.53 17.16 -4.05
C ALA A 160 -15.61 18.32 -4.46
N LYS A 161 -14.45 18.02 -5.06
CA LYS A 161 -13.52 19.03 -5.57
C LYS A 161 -14.18 19.93 -6.62
N LEU A 162 -14.79 19.36 -7.66
CA LEU A 162 -15.46 20.11 -8.72
C LEU A 162 -16.76 20.82 -8.27
N ASN A 163 -17.38 20.37 -7.17
CA ASN A 163 -18.55 21.06 -6.61
C ASN A 163 -18.15 22.28 -5.79
N ASN A 164 -17.00 22.22 -5.12
CA ASN A 164 -16.49 23.30 -4.27
C ASN A 164 -15.64 24.32 -5.04
N SER A 165 -15.28 24.03 -6.30
CA SER A 165 -14.54 24.94 -7.18
C SER A 165 -15.43 25.55 -8.25
N ASP A 166 -15.15 26.79 -8.65
CA ASP A 166 -15.83 27.49 -9.75
C ASP A 166 -14.96 27.57 -11.02
N THR A 167 -14.17 26.53 -11.26
CA THR A 167 -13.24 26.50 -12.39
C THR A 167 -13.93 26.08 -13.69
N ALA A 168 -13.25 26.31 -14.82
CA ALA A 168 -13.76 25.94 -16.14
C ALA A 168 -14.11 24.44 -16.22
N ALA A 169 -13.34 23.58 -15.54
CA ALA A 169 -13.59 22.14 -15.45
C ALA A 169 -14.89 21.82 -14.69
N ALA A 170 -15.11 22.45 -13.53
CA ALA A 170 -16.34 22.32 -12.76
C ALA A 170 -17.56 22.75 -13.59
N ASN A 171 -17.47 23.89 -14.26
CA ASN A 171 -18.55 24.40 -15.10
C ASN A 171 -18.78 23.54 -16.35
N TRP A 172 -17.72 22.98 -16.95
CA TRP A 172 -17.86 22.02 -18.04
C TRP A 172 -18.57 20.74 -17.59
N SER A 173 -18.23 20.20 -16.41
CA SER A 173 -18.84 18.97 -15.87
C SER A 173 -20.36 19.09 -15.68
N LYS A 174 -20.86 20.30 -15.37
CA LYS A 174 -22.29 20.62 -15.22
C LYS A 174 -23.00 20.72 -16.57
N ARG A 175 -22.31 21.22 -17.60
CA ARG A 175 -22.84 21.40 -18.97
C ARG A 175 -22.83 20.11 -19.77
N VAL A 176 -21.82 19.27 -19.61
CA VAL A 176 -21.60 18.10 -20.45
C VAL A 176 -22.09 16.83 -19.79
N ARG A 177 -23.01 16.13 -20.45
CA ARG A 177 -23.43 14.79 -20.07
C ARG A 177 -22.69 13.76 -20.91
N VAL A 178 -22.04 12.81 -20.23
CA VAL A 178 -21.48 11.62 -20.86
C VAL A 178 -22.63 10.65 -21.08
N ALA A 179 -22.91 10.35 -22.35
CA ALA A 179 -23.88 9.35 -22.75
C ALA A 179 -23.16 8.17 -23.41
N PRO A 180 -23.65 6.93 -23.23
CA PRO A 180 -23.10 5.79 -23.92
C PRO A 180 -23.29 5.92 -25.44
N ALA A 181 -22.29 5.49 -26.21
CA ALA A 181 -22.29 5.57 -27.68
C ALA A 181 -23.34 4.68 -28.36
N SER A 182 -23.97 3.74 -27.63
CA SER A 182 -24.89 2.75 -28.18
C SER A 182 -26.08 2.47 -27.27
N HIS A 183 -27.15 1.93 -27.87
CA HIS A 183 -28.36 1.50 -27.18
C HIS A 183 -28.03 0.29 -26.28
N HIS A 184 -27.78 0.54 -24.99
CA HIS A 184 -27.41 -0.52 -24.06
C HIS A 184 -28.58 -1.48 -23.83
N LEU A 185 -28.33 -2.77 -24.00
CA LEU A 185 -29.28 -3.80 -23.61
C LEU A 185 -29.41 -3.81 -22.09
N LYS A 186 -30.65 -3.75 -21.60
CA LYS A 186 -30.91 -3.95 -20.17
C LYS A 186 -30.47 -5.37 -19.80
N PRO A 187 -29.52 -5.54 -18.85
CA PRO A 187 -29.04 -6.86 -18.48
C PRO A 187 -30.20 -7.71 -17.91
N PRO A 188 -30.16 -9.04 -18.10
CA PRO A 188 -31.10 -9.94 -17.44
C PRO A 188 -31.01 -9.82 -15.92
N LYS A 189 -32.14 -10.02 -15.23
CA LYS A 189 -32.17 -10.05 -13.77
C LYS A 189 -31.46 -11.31 -13.28
N ILE A 190 -30.24 -11.16 -12.79
CA ILE A 190 -29.46 -12.20 -12.13
C ILE A 190 -29.36 -11.83 -10.65
N ASP A 191 -29.40 -12.82 -9.75
CA ASP A 191 -29.16 -12.59 -8.33
C ASP A 191 -27.76 -11.99 -8.12
N LYS A 192 -27.71 -10.83 -7.45
CA LYS A 192 -26.46 -10.10 -7.14
C LYS A 192 -25.45 -10.96 -6.38
N ARG A 193 -25.91 -11.87 -5.51
CA ARG A 193 -25.04 -12.76 -4.72
C ARG A 193 -24.35 -13.78 -5.61
N ILE A 194 -25.10 -14.39 -6.52
CA ILE A 194 -24.59 -15.37 -7.50
C ILE A 194 -23.62 -14.68 -8.45
N TYR A 195 -24.00 -13.51 -8.97
CA TYR A 195 -23.17 -12.73 -9.87
C TYR A 195 -21.83 -12.33 -9.24
N LYS A 196 -21.84 -11.84 -7.99
CA LYS A 196 -20.62 -11.50 -7.25
C LYS A 196 -19.73 -12.72 -7.03
N ARG A 197 -20.30 -13.86 -6.64
CA ARG A 197 -19.54 -15.13 -6.50
C ARG A 197 -18.90 -15.57 -7.81
N LEU A 198 -19.64 -15.52 -8.91
CA LEU A 198 -19.12 -15.90 -10.23
C LEU A 198 -17.98 -14.99 -10.68
N ILE A 199 -18.10 -13.68 -10.49
CA ILE A 199 -17.02 -12.73 -10.81
C ILE A 199 -15.79 -12.99 -9.96
N ASN A 200 -15.96 -13.18 -8.64
CA ASN A 200 -14.83 -13.46 -7.76
C ASN A 200 -14.12 -14.76 -8.14
N ALA A 201 -14.89 -15.81 -8.44
CA ALA A 201 -14.33 -17.07 -8.92
C ALA A 201 -13.58 -16.89 -10.25
N ALA A 202 -14.10 -16.07 -11.17
CA ALA A 202 -13.44 -15.77 -12.43
C ALA A 202 -12.12 -14.98 -12.24
N LEU A 203 -12.12 -13.99 -11.34
CA LEU A 203 -10.93 -13.20 -11.01
C LEU A 203 -9.83 -14.04 -10.35
N ASN A 204 -10.23 -14.94 -9.45
CA ASN A 204 -9.30 -15.82 -8.72
C ASN A 204 -8.99 -17.13 -9.48
N GLN A 205 -9.59 -17.36 -10.64
CA GLN A 205 -9.49 -18.61 -11.41
C GLN A 205 -9.87 -19.85 -10.57
N GLU A 206 -10.87 -19.71 -9.71
CA GLU A 206 -11.37 -20.78 -8.85
C GLU A 206 -12.37 -21.69 -9.59
N ALA A 207 -12.30 -22.99 -9.30
CA ALA A 207 -13.28 -23.95 -9.78
C ALA A 207 -14.58 -23.86 -8.98
N ILE A 208 -15.72 -23.87 -9.67
CA ILE A 208 -17.05 -23.81 -9.09
C ILE A 208 -17.88 -25.04 -9.48
N LYS A 209 -18.73 -25.48 -8.57
CA LYS A 209 -19.75 -26.49 -8.85
C LYS A 209 -21.03 -25.81 -9.28
N VAL A 210 -21.54 -26.16 -10.46
CA VAL A 210 -22.74 -25.59 -11.04
C VAL A 210 -23.75 -26.69 -11.36
N SER A 211 -25.02 -26.41 -11.10
CA SER A 211 -26.14 -27.22 -11.57
C SER A 211 -26.61 -26.63 -12.89
N TYR A 212 -26.28 -27.30 -14.00
CA TYR A 212 -26.59 -26.85 -15.35
C TYR A 212 -27.83 -27.56 -15.89
N HIS A 213 -28.74 -26.80 -16.50
CA HIS A 213 -29.90 -27.32 -17.24
C HIS A 213 -29.69 -27.05 -18.73
N SER A 214 -29.71 -28.10 -19.56
CA SER A 214 -29.52 -27.97 -21.01
C SER A 214 -30.70 -27.23 -21.66
N HIS A 215 -31.92 -27.69 -21.38
CA HIS A 215 -33.14 -26.99 -21.71
C HIS A 215 -34.01 -26.73 -20.48
N GLN A 216 -34.92 -25.77 -20.59
CA GLN A 216 -35.91 -25.51 -19.55
C GLN A 216 -36.80 -26.76 -19.40
N GLY A 217 -36.75 -27.41 -18.23
CA GLY A 217 -37.48 -28.66 -17.93
C GLY A 217 -36.60 -29.91 -17.79
N ASP A 218 -35.33 -29.86 -18.21
CA ASP A 218 -34.41 -31.00 -18.09
C ASP A 218 -33.89 -31.18 -16.66
N PRO A 219 -33.52 -32.42 -16.26
CA PRO A 219 -32.85 -32.66 -14.98
C PRO A 219 -31.53 -31.90 -14.91
N ALA A 220 -31.22 -31.36 -13.72
CA ALA A 220 -29.98 -30.62 -13.52
C ALA A 220 -28.77 -31.56 -13.57
N GLN A 221 -27.79 -31.25 -14.42
CA GLN A 221 -26.50 -31.93 -14.42
C GLN A 221 -25.51 -31.15 -13.54
N GLN A 222 -24.83 -31.85 -12.62
CA GLN A 222 -23.77 -31.23 -11.83
C GLN A 222 -22.46 -31.24 -12.62
N LEU A 223 -21.85 -30.06 -12.75
CA LEU A 223 -20.59 -29.86 -13.45
C LEU A 223 -19.62 -29.08 -12.55
N THR A 224 -18.35 -29.46 -12.58
CA THR A 224 -17.26 -28.66 -12.00
C THR A 224 -16.57 -27.90 -13.13
N VAL A 225 -16.56 -26.58 -13.04
CA VAL A 225 -16.07 -25.71 -14.11
C VAL A 225 -15.22 -24.59 -13.54
N THR A 226 -14.19 -24.15 -14.26
CA THR A 226 -13.48 -22.92 -13.92
C THR A 226 -14.18 -21.76 -14.60
N ALA A 227 -14.61 -20.79 -13.79
CA ALA A 227 -15.17 -19.55 -14.33
C ALA A 227 -14.06 -18.74 -14.99
N LEU A 228 -14.26 -18.34 -16.26
CA LEU A 228 -13.32 -17.46 -16.97
C LEU A 228 -13.87 -16.05 -17.10
N SER A 229 -15.10 -15.93 -17.59
CA SER A 229 -15.78 -14.64 -17.72
C SER A 229 -17.30 -14.82 -17.87
N ILE A 230 -18.02 -13.73 -17.62
CA ILE A 230 -19.45 -13.60 -17.89
C ILE A 230 -19.61 -12.57 -19.00
N PHE A 231 -20.35 -12.92 -20.05
CA PHE A 231 -20.68 -11.96 -21.10
C PHE A 231 -22.17 -12.03 -21.46
N TYR A 232 -22.70 -10.91 -21.92
CA TYR A 232 -24.07 -10.83 -22.41
C TYR A 232 -24.04 -10.98 -23.93
N ARG A 233 -24.63 -12.06 -24.44
CA ARG A 233 -24.79 -12.25 -25.88
C ARG A 233 -26.06 -11.54 -26.35
N ILE A 234 -25.93 -10.75 -27.41
CA ILE A 234 -27.04 -10.11 -28.09
C ILE A 234 -27.84 -11.20 -28.82
N SER A 235 -28.94 -11.62 -28.23
CA SER A 235 -29.90 -12.55 -28.82
C SER A 235 -31.32 -12.03 -28.54
N ARG A 236 -32.28 -12.29 -29.44
CA ARG A 236 -33.70 -11.94 -29.24
C ARG A 236 -34.27 -12.50 -27.93
N ILE A 237 -33.64 -13.54 -27.37
CA ILE A 237 -33.94 -14.13 -26.07
C ILE A 237 -32.85 -13.71 -25.08
N ARG A 238 -33.26 -13.13 -23.94
CA ARG A 238 -32.37 -12.70 -22.85
C ARG A 238 -31.69 -13.92 -22.22
N ARG A 239 -30.43 -14.20 -22.57
CA ARG A 239 -29.62 -15.27 -21.95
C ARG A 239 -28.28 -14.70 -21.52
N ALA A 240 -27.90 -14.99 -20.28
CA ALA A 240 -26.52 -14.85 -19.84
C ALA A 240 -25.81 -16.17 -20.12
N SER A 241 -24.67 -16.11 -20.79
CA SER A 241 -23.83 -17.28 -21.05
C SER A 241 -22.58 -17.15 -20.19
N ILE A 242 -22.26 -18.21 -19.45
CA ILE A 242 -21.02 -18.29 -18.67
C ILE A 242 -20.02 -19.07 -19.54
N PHE A 243 -18.87 -18.47 -19.84
CA PHE A 243 -17.79 -19.22 -20.47
C PHE A 243 -17.04 -19.99 -19.40
N CYS A 244 -16.94 -21.30 -19.59
CA CYS A 244 -16.31 -22.21 -18.65
C CYS A 244 -15.32 -23.07 -19.43
N SER A 245 -14.07 -23.15 -18.97
CA SER A 245 -13.21 -24.25 -19.40
C SER A 245 -13.57 -25.46 -18.55
N MET A 246 -13.96 -26.54 -19.20
CA MET A 246 -14.07 -27.84 -18.54
C MET A 246 -12.66 -28.28 -18.17
N LEU A 247 -12.38 -28.42 -16.87
CA LEU A 247 -11.25 -29.23 -16.44
C LEU A 247 -11.55 -30.66 -16.87
N ARG A 248 -10.74 -31.16 -17.79
CA ARG A 248 -10.66 -32.59 -18.09
C ARG A 248 -9.85 -33.30 -17.02
#